data_AF-A0A3T0W5Y4-F1
#
_entry.id   AF-A0A3T0W5Y4-F1
#
_cell.length_a   1.000
_cell.length_b   1.000
_cell.length_c   1.000
_cell.angle_alpha   90.00
_cell.angle_beta   90.00
_cell.angle_gamma   90.00
#
_symmetry.space_group_name_H-M   'P 1'
#
loop_
_entity.id
_entity.type
_entity.pdbx_description
1 polymer ?
#
loop_
_entity_poly.entity_id
_entity_poly.type
_entity_poly.pdbx_seq_one_letter_code
_entity_poly.pdbx_strand_id
1 'polypeptide(L)'
;MRKEITTPFNIIATVVVWLLELISELITADIQSHAESETLLNLLFESAVARVSVYFLMWVFAALAIAALFRELWNRLFSDLFTLRQINFNESYATCILLTWVVLG
;
A
#
# COMPACT_ATOMS: atom_id res chain seq x y z
N MET A 1 21.11 14.82 -12.37
CA MET A 1 21.44 13.46 -11.89
C MET A 1 20.60 12.48 -12.70
N ARG A 2 21.19 11.40 -13.24
CA ARG A 2 20.43 10.35 -13.93
C ARG A 2 19.32 9.86 -13.00
N LYS A 3 18.06 9.98 -13.43
CA LYS A 3 16.89 9.55 -12.65
C LYS A 3 16.71 8.03 -12.78
N GLU A 4 17.77 7.29 -12.55
CA GLU A 4 17.74 5.84 -12.69
C GLU A 4 17.07 5.22 -11.45
N ILE A 5 16.42 4.08 -11.67
CA ILE A 5 16.00 3.19 -10.58
C ILE A 5 17.27 2.58 -10.00
N THR A 6 17.57 2.92 -8.74
CA THR A 6 18.79 2.47 -8.07
C THR A 6 18.52 1.19 -7.30
N THR A 7 19.55 0.36 -7.10
CA THR A 7 19.46 -0.84 -6.24
C THR A 7 18.94 -0.51 -4.83
N PRO A 8 19.40 0.57 -4.16
CA PRO A 8 18.83 0.97 -2.87
C PRO A 8 17.34 1.29 -2.93
N PHE A 9 16.86 1.96 -4.00
CA PHE A 9 15.43 2.21 -4.17
C PHE A 9 14.65 0.89 -4.29
N ASN A 10 15.12 -0.06 -5.09
CA ASN A 10 14.46 -1.36 -5.24
C ASN A 10 14.40 -2.12 -3.93
N ILE A 11 15.49 -2.12 -3.15
CA ILE A 11 15.51 -2.75 -1.82
C ILE A 11 14.45 -2.10 -0.91
N ILE A 12 14.40 -0.76 -0.84
CA ILE A 12 13.42 -0.04 -0.03
C ILE A 12 11.99 -0.35 -0.49
N ALA A 13 11.74 -0.31 -1.80
CA ALA A 13 10.43 -0.60 -2.37
C ALA A 13 9.97 -2.03 -2.02
N THR A 14 10.84 -3.02 -2.18
CA THR A 14 10.54 -4.41 -1.82
C THR A 14 10.25 -4.55 -0.33
N VAL A 15 11.06 -3.93 0.54
CA VAL A 15 10.85 -3.97 1.99
C VAL A 15 9.52 -3.33 2.37
N VAL A 16 9.16 -2.19 1.77
CA VAL A 16 7.87 -1.52 2.02
C VAL A 16 6.71 -2.41 1.61
N VAL A 17 6.76 -3.03 0.42
CA VAL A 17 5.70 -3.93 -0.06
C VAL A 17 5.57 -5.15 0.85
N TRP A 18 6.69 -5.79 1.21
CA TRP A 18 6.71 -6.92 2.13
C TRP A 18 6.16 -6.57 3.51
N LEU A 19 6.46 -5.39 4.02
CA LEU A 19 5.95 -4.94 5.31
C LEU A 19 4.43 -4.76 5.26
N LEU A 20 3.90 -4.16 4.19
CA LEU A 20 2.45 -3.99 4.01
C LEU A 20 1.74 -5.34 3.93
N GLU A 21 2.30 -6.30 3.18
CA GLU A 21 1.78 -7.66 3.05
C GLU A 21 1.80 -8.40 4.39
N LEU A 22 2.92 -8.35 5.11
CA LEU A 22 3.06 -8.95 6.44
C LEU A 22 2.05 -8.37 7.44
N ILE A 23 1.89 -7.04 7.46
CA ILE A 23 0.93 -6.38 8.37
C ILE A 23 -0.50 -6.80 8.01
N SER A 24 -0.84 -6.83 6.72
CA SER A 24 -2.16 -7.28 6.26
C SER A 24 -2.42 -8.70 6.74
N GLU A 25 -1.50 -9.63 6.46
CA GLU A 25 -1.63 -11.04 6.85
C GLU A 25 -1.73 -11.21 8.36
N LEU A 26 -0.90 -10.53 9.16
CA LEU A 26 -0.98 -10.62 10.63
C LEU A 26 -2.35 -10.18 11.18
N ILE A 27 -2.97 -9.20 10.53
CA ILE A 27 -4.26 -8.64 10.95
C ILE A 27 -5.43 -9.49 10.46
N THR A 28 -5.32 -10.09 9.27
CA THR A 28 -6.39 -10.90 8.65
C THR A 28 -6.25 -12.39 8.91
N ALA A 29 -5.12 -12.85 9.45
CA ALA A 29 -4.88 -14.24 9.77
C ALA A 29 -5.99 -14.77 10.68
N ASP A 30 -6.60 -15.87 10.24
CA ASP A 30 -7.61 -16.60 10.98
C ASP A 30 -6.90 -17.42 12.07
N ILE A 31 -7.17 -17.10 13.34
CA ILE A 31 -6.59 -17.82 14.47
C ILE A 31 -7.53 -18.98 14.81
N GLN A 32 -7.47 -20.04 14.00
CA GLN A 32 -8.36 -21.18 14.21
C GLN A 32 -7.99 -21.99 15.46
N SER A 33 -8.91 -22.02 16.42
CA SER A 33 -9.24 -23.28 17.11
C SER A 33 -10.70 -23.41 17.57
N HIS A 34 -11.55 -22.37 17.51
CA HIS A 34 -12.96 -22.44 17.94
C HIS A 34 -13.91 -21.92 16.85
N ALA A 35 -15.18 -22.33 16.91
CA ALA A 35 -16.15 -22.36 15.81
C ALA A 35 -16.56 -21.01 15.17
N GLU A 36 -15.89 -19.91 15.51
CA GLU A 36 -16.03 -18.59 14.90
C GLU A 36 -14.62 -18.09 14.51
N SER A 37 -14.42 -17.70 13.25
CA SER A 37 -13.13 -17.18 12.76
C SER A 37 -12.80 -15.85 13.44
N GLU A 38 -12.01 -15.90 14.50
CA GLU A 38 -11.49 -14.75 15.22
C GLU A 38 -10.19 -14.31 14.54
N THR A 39 -10.21 -13.16 13.85
CA THR A 39 -8.97 -12.54 13.37
C THR A 39 -8.19 -11.96 14.55
N LEU A 40 -6.87 -11.80 14.40
CA LEU A 40 -6.04 -11.15 15.45
C LEU A 40 -6.59 -9.77 15.86
N LEU A 41 -7.21 -9.08 14.91
CA LEU A 41 -7.82 -7.78 15.13
C LEU A 41 -9.15 -7.85 15.90
N ASN A 42 -9.89 -8.97 15.80
CA ASN A 42 -11.05 -9.24 16.65
C ASN A 42 -10.65 -9.48 18.11
N LEU A 43 -9.52 -10.16 18.34
CA LEU A 43 -8.99 -10.39 19.68
C LEU A 43 -8.47 -9.11 20.36
N LEU A 44 -7.88 -8.19 19.58
CA LEU A 44 -7.31 -6.95 20.12
C LEU A 44 -8.36 -5.85 20.38
N PHE A 45 -9.50 -5.90 19.68
CA PHE A 45 -10.51 -4.84 19.73
C PHE A 45 -11.93 -5.41 19.78
N GLU A 46 -12.57 -5.31 20.94
CA GLU A 46 -13.99 -5.69 21.11
C GLU A 46 -14.92 -4.78 20.29
N SER A 47 -14.61 -3.47 20.25
CA SER A 47 -15.43 -2.48 19.55
C SER A 47 -15.31 -2.59 18.03
N ALA A 48 -16.45 -2.78 17.36
CA ALA A 48 -16.53 -2.75 15.90
C ALA A 48 -16.02 -1.42 15.30
N VAL A 49 -16.27 -0.30 15.97
CA VAL A 49 -15.79 1.03 15.54
C VAL A 49 -14.27 1.11 15.57
N ALA A 50 -13.64 0.58 16.62
CA ALA A 50 -12.18 0.54 16.73
C ALA A 50 -11.58 -0.33 15.62
N ARG A 51 -12.18 -1.49 15.34
CA ARG A 51 -11.73 -2.39 14.28
C ARG A 51 -11.76 -1.75 12.90
N VAL A 52 -12.90 -1.16 12.53
CA VAL A 52 -13.06 -0.45 11.25
C VAL A 52 -12.07 0.71 11.15
N SER A 53 -11.82 1.43 12.23
CA SER A 53 -10.84 2.54 12.25
C SER A 53 -9.42 2.05 11.97
N VAL A 54 -9.00 0.92 12.55
CA VAL A 54 -7.67 0.34 12.29
C VAL A 54 -7.55 -0.10 10.83
N TYR A 55 -8.56 -0.80 10.28
CA TYR A 55 -8.58 -1.17 8.87
C TYR A 55 -8.50 0.05 7.95
N PHE A 56 -9.26 1.09 8.25
CA PHE A 56 -9.24 2.33 7.47
C PHE A 56 -7.85 2.98 7.50
N LEU A 57 -7.24 3.12 8.68
CA LEU A 57 -5.90 3.68 8.81
C LEU A 57 -4.86 2.85 8.04
N MET A 58 -4.91 1.53 8.17
CA MET A 58 -4.01 0.63 7.43
C MET A 58 -4.15 0.83 5.92
N TRP A 59 -5.38 0.91 5.42
CA TRP A 59 -5.64 1.14 4.00
C TRP A 59 -5.11 2.50 3.52
N VAL A 60 -5.29 3.55 4.32
CA VAL A 60 -4.73 4.88 4.04
C VAL A 60 -3.19 4.83 4.01
N PHE A 61 -2.55 4.20 4.99
CA PHE A 61 -1.09 4.07 5.01
C PHE A 61 -0.55 3.27 3.82
N ALA A 62 -1.21 2.18 3.46
CA ALA A 62 -0.87 1.39 2.28
C ALA A 62 -0.99 2.24 1.00
N ALA A 63 -2.09 2.98 0.84
CA ALA A 63 -2.30 3.87 -0.29
C ALA A 63 -1.22 4.96 -0.39
N LEU A 64 -0.84 5.57 0.74
CA LEU A 64 0.23 6.58 0.78
C LEU A 64 1.59 5.99 0.40
N ALA A 65 1.93 4.81 0.93
CA ALA A 65 3.19 4.13 0.63
C ALA A 65 3.27 3.74 -0.85
N ILE A 66 2.21 3.14 -1.40
CA ILE A 66 2.12 2.77 -2.81
C ILE A 66 2.20 4.02 -3.70
N ALA A 67 1.51 5.11 -3.34
CA ALA A 67 1.58 6.37 -4.08
C ALA A 67 2.99 6.98 -4.07
N ALA A 68 3.74 6.87 -2.96
CA ALA A 68 5.11 7.33 -2.91
C ALA A 68 6.01 6.52 -3.86
N LEU A 69 5.88 5.20 -3.85
CA LEU A 69 6.62 4.30 -4.75
C LEU A 69 6.25 4.54 -6.21
N PHE A 70 4.97 4.64 -6.53
CA PHE A 70 4.48 4.90 -7.88
C PHE A 70 4.99 6.24 -8.41
N ARG A 71 5.02 7.30 -7.57
CA ARG A 71 5.57 8.60 -7.96
C ARG A 71 7.04 8.48 -8.38
N GLU A 72 7.84 7.77 -7.59
CA GLU A 72 9.26 7.57 -7.90
C GLU A 72 9.44 6.74 -9.17
N LEU A 73 8.69 5.65 -9.33
CA LEU A 73 8.70 4.84 -10.55
C LEU A 73 8.28 5.67 -11.77
N TRP A 74 7.22 6.46 -11.66
CA TRP A 74 6.79 7.38 -12.71
C TRP A 74 7.88 8.35 -13.11
N ASN A 75 8.43 9.06 -12.13
CA ASN A 75 9.38 10.14 -12.38
C ASN A 75 10.76 9.65 -12.83
N ARG A 76 11.11 8.39 -12.57
CA ARG A 76 12.42 7.78 -12.91
C ARG A 76 12.38 6.87 -14.12
N LEU A 77 11.26 6.17 -14.36
CA LEU A 77 11.15 5.19 -15.42
C LEU A 77 10.22 5.68 -16.53
N PHE A 78 8.95 5.94 -16.20
CA PHE A 78 7.93 6.23 -17.21
C PHE A 78 8.10 7.60 -17.86
N SER A 79 8.45 8.61 -17.07
CA SER A 79 8.72 9.97 -17.55
C SER A 79 9.86 9.98 -18.58
N ASP A 80 10.89 9.19 -18.35
CA ASP A 80 12.06 9.13 -19.24
C ASP A 80 11.79 8.24 -20.47
N LEU A 81 11.15 7.08 -20.31
CA LEU A 81 10.87 6.14 -21.42
C LEU A 81 9.82 6.67 -22.40
N PHE A 82 8.79 7.35 -21.89
CA PHE A 82 7.65 7.80 -22.69
C PHE A 82 7.62 9.32 -22.86
N THR A 83 8.68 10.04 -22.45
CA THR A 83 8.74 11.51 -22.47
C THR A 83 7.54 12.17 -21.78
N LEU A 84 7.01 11.52 -20.74
CA LEU A 84 5.86 12.01 -19.97
C LEU A 84 6.31 13.06 -18.95
N ARG A 85 5.40 13.95 -18.54
CA ARG A 85 5.68 14.92 -17.47
C ARG A 85 5.88 14.20 -16.13
N GLN A 86 6.68 14.80 -15.27
CA GLN A 86 6.78 14.37 -13.88
C GLN A 86 5.48 14.66 -13.13
N ILE A 87 5.17 13.81 -12.16
CA ILE A 87 4.00 13.95 -11.30
C ILE A 87 4.40 14.24 -9.85
N ASN A 88 3.56 15.01 -9.18
CA ASN A 88 3.68 15.25 -7.75
C ASN A 88 3.02 14.11 -6.94
N PHE A 89 3.10 14.18 -5.62
CA PHE A 89 2.55 13.15 -4.74
C PHE A 89 1.02 13.06 -4.82
N ASN A 90 0.32 14.19 -4.91
CA ASN A 90 -1.14 14.22 -4.96
C ASN A 90 -1.66 13.59 -6.26
N GLU A 91 -1.00 13.86 -7.38
CA GLU A 91 -1.31 13.25 -8.69
C GLU A 91 -1.06 11.74 -8.66
N SER A 92 0.06 11.31 -8.07
CA SER A 92 0.38 9.90 -7.87
C SER A 92 -0.69 9.19 -7.03
N TYR A 93 -1.07 9.80 -5.89
CA TYR A 93 -2.09 9.27 -5.00
C TYR A 93 -3.45 9.15 -5.69
N ALA A 94 -3.91 10.22 -6.34
CA ALA A 94 -5.17 10.20 -7.09
C ALA A 94 -5.17 9.11 -8.17
N THR A 95 -4.06 8.97 -8.90
CA THR A 95 -3.90 7.93 -9.94
C THR A 95 -3.97 6.52 -9.34
N CYS A 96 -3.31 6.27 -8.20
CA CYS A 96 -3.36 4.97 -7.52
C CYS A 96 -4.77 4.61 -7.06
N ILE A 97 -5.53 5.57 -6.52
CA ILE A 97 -6.93 5.35 -6.13
C ILE A 97 -7.80 5.05 -7.34
N LEU A 98 -7.67 5.82 -8.42
CA LEU A 98 -8.42 5.58 -9.66
C LEU A 98 -8.10 4.20 -10.25
N LEU A 99 -6.83 3.79 -10.27
CA LEU A 99 -6.43 2.46 -10.73
C LEU A 99 -7.03 1.35 -9.86
N THR A 100 -7.06 1.55 -8.55
CA THR A 100 -7.70 0.58 -7.63
C THR A 100 -9.17 0.39 -7.96
N TRP A 101 -9.90 1.47 -8.26
CA TRP A 101 -11.30 1.39 -8.69
C TRP A 101 -11.48 0.73 -10.05
N VAL A 102 -10.55 0.93 -10.99
CA VAL A 102 -10.60 0.26 -12.30
C VAL A 102 -10.33 -1.24 -12.17
N VAL A 103 -9.47 -1.66 -11.23
CA VAL A 103 -9.10 -3.06 -11.03
C VAL A 103 -10.15 -3.82 -10.21
N LEU A 104 -10.78 -3.16 -9.22
CA LEU A 104 -11.73 -3.78 -8.29
C LEU A 104 -13.21 -3.52 -8.63
N GLY A 105 -13.50 -2.57 -9.51
CA GLY A 105 -14.84 -2.25 -9.99
C GLY A 105 -15.23 -3.08 -11.21
#